data_AF-A0A2E9UMX6-F1
#
_entry.id   AF-A0A2E9UMX6-F1
#
_cell.length_a   1.000
_cell.length_b   1.000
_cell.length_c   1.000
_cell.angle_alpha   90.00
_cell.angle_beta   90.00
_cell.angle_gamma   90.00
#
_symmetry.space_group_name_H-M   'P 1'
#
loop_
_entity.id
_entity.type
_entity.pdbx_description
1 polymer ?
#
loop_
_entity_poly.entity_id
_entity_poly.type
_entity_poly.pdbx_seq_one_letter_code
_entity_poly.pdbx_strand_id
1 'polypeptide(L)'
;MPSFLEMPVDSGTFDDFRNRNETELTYSMKWAAWKWLWEVAECRLIGFEVRLEGPFGRIADVVGLGPENRVFLIEVKSSRSDLRRDDNNERTREKLVAKSKSLDAVVELTKSVLSAASRGAQNESAGGVGGSGSLRSRAVSTAEVDVRTFARKSDSTKKRIENLSTKFHDAAYLRCADYHYIMAPHRMFRTTELPEQWGLLNQRSEMVVEAPLKQVKRVTQHVMRAIGRSNTRDLMKACEVRVALD
;
A
#
# COMPACT_ATOMS: atom_id res chain seq x y z
N MET A 1 -8.50 12.70 -29.04
CA MET A 1 -9.02 11.33 -28.79
C MET A 1 -9.43 11.30 -27.32
N PRO A 2 -10.73 11.12 -27.01
CA PRO A 2 -11.25 11.52 -25.71
C PRO A 2 -10.60 10.72 -24.57
N SER A 3 -10.20 11.46 -23.53
CA SER A 3 -9.21 11.09 -22.52
C SER A 3 -9.81 10.80 -21.15
N PHE A 4 -11.11 10.54 -21.03
CA PHE A 4 -11.76 10.49 -19.73
C PHE A 4 -12.50 9.18 -19.50
N LEU A 5 -12.30 8.64 -18.29
CA LEU A 5 -13.18 7.66 -17.70
C LEU A 5 -14.61 8.23 -17.74
N GLU A 6 -15.58 7.48 -18.25
CA GLU A 6 -16.99 7.85 -18.13
C GLU A 6 -17.42 7.73 -16.67
N MET A 7 -17.25 8.84 -15.94
CA MET A 7 -17.84 9.09 -14.65
C MET A 7 -19.28 9.59 -14.86
N PRO A 8 -20.23 9.26 -13.96
CA PRO A 8 -21.54 9.91 -13.95
C PRO A 8 -21.34 11.42 -13.86
N VAL A 9 -21.74 12.15 -14.91
CA VAL A 9 -21.63 13.60 -14.98
C VAL A 9 -22.72 14.19 -14.07
N ASP A 10 -22.32 15.09 -13.16
CA ASP A 10 -23.20 15.89 -12.29
C ASP A 10 -24.26 15.13 -11.48
N SER A 11 -23.81 14.32 -10.53
CA SER A 11 -24.68 13.92 -9.43
C SER A 11 -23.92 13.98 -8.12
N GLY A 12 -24.43 14.69 -7.11
CA GLY A 12 -23.87 14.72 -5.75
C GLY A 12 -23.61 13.33 -5.17
N THR A 13 -24.32 12.32 -5.69
CA THR A 13 -24.09 10.88 -5.45
C THR A 13 -22.67 10.40 -5.70
N PHE A 14 -21.91 10.99 -6.64
CA PHE A 14 -20.51 10.58 -6.86
C PHE A 14 -19.62 10.96 -5.67
N ASP A 15 -19.91 12.07 -4.99
CA ASP A 15 -19.20 12.51 -3.80
C ASP A 15 -19.66 11.78 -2.53
N ASP A 16 -20.91 11.31 -2.49
CA ASP A 16 -21.47 10.63 -1.31
C ASP A 16 -20.75 9.30 -1.00
N PHE A 17 -20.33 8.58 -2.04
CA PHE A 17 -19.63 7.30 -1.90
C PHE A 17 -18.11 7.43 -1.86
N ARG A 18 -17.54 8.46 -2.51
CA ARG A 18 -16.10 8.71 -2.48
C ARG A 18 -15.60 9.01 -1.06
N ASN A 19 -14.42 8.50 -0.72
CA ASN A 19 -13.78 8.85 0.54
C ASN A 19 -13.08 10.22 0.44
N ARG A 20 -13.13 11.03 1.51
CA ARG A 20 -12.58 12.41 1.50
C ARG A 20 -11.09 12.49 1.17
N ASN A 21 -10.33 11.42 1.47
CA ASN A 21 -8.89 11.31 1.21
C ASN A 21 -8.55 10.61 -0.11
N GLU A 22 -9.56 10.20 -0.89
CA GLU A 22 -9.39 9.48 -2.13
C GLU A 22 -9.28 10.42 -3.33
N THR A 23 -8.27 10.18 -4.18
CA THR A 23 -8.11 10.95 -5.41
C THR A 23 -9.20 10.61 -6.42
N GLU A 24 -9.57 11.56 -7.27
CA GLU A 24 -10.53 11.35 -8.35
C GLU A 24 -10.12 10.20 -9.29
N LEU A 25 -8.81 10.06 -9.57
CA LEU A 25 -8.29 8.95 -10.37
C LEU A 25 -8.49 7.59 -9.69
N THR A 26 -8.22 7.48 -8.38
CA THR A 26 -8.44 6.22 -7.65
C THR A 26 -9.91 5.84 -7.67
N TYR A 27 -10.79 6.80 -7.36
CA TYR A 27 -12.21 6.54 -7.28
C TYR A 27 -12.84 6.22 -8.65
N SER A 28 -12.46 6.93 -9.71
CA SER A 28 -12.89 6.63 -11.07
C SER A 28 -12.43 5.24 -11.53
N MET A 29 -11.23 4.79 -11.17
CA MET A 29 -10.81 3.41 -11.42
C MET A 29 -11.61 2.40 -10.58
N LYS A 30 -11.95 2.68 -9.32
CA LYS A 30 -12.87 1.80 -8.57
C LYS A 30 -14.21 1.68 -9.29
N TRP A 31 -14.75 2.78 -9.80
CA TRP A 31 -15.96 2.79 -10.61
C TRP A 31 -15.82 1.97 -11.90
N ALA A 32 -14.69 2.09 -12.60
CA ALA A 32 -14.39 1.29 -13.77
C ALA A 32 -14.30 -0.21 -13.44
N ALA A 33 -13.70 -0.57 -12.30
CA ALA A 33 -13.66 -1.94 -11.79
C ALA A 33 -15.06 -2.47 -11.45
N TRP A 34 -15.90 -1.64 -10.83
CA TRP A 34 -17.31 -1.97 -10.59
C TRP A 34 -18.07 -2.23 -11.90
N LYS A 35 -17.92 -1.35 -12.90
CA LYS A 35 -18.54 -1.52 -14.23
C LYS A 35 -18.10 -2.83 -14.88
N TRP A 36 -16.80 -3.13 -14.85
CA TRP A 36 -16.28 -4.39 -15.38
C TRP A 36 -16.87 -5.61 -14.68
N LEU A 37 -16.97 -5.58 -13.35
CA LEU A 37 -17.57 -6.66 -12.58
C LEU A 37 -19.04 -6.88 -12.97
N TRP A 38 -19.79 -5.81 -13.19
CA TRP A 38 -21.19 -5.86 -13.59
C TRP A 38 -21.40 -6.36 -15.03
N GLU A 39 -20.74 -5.71 -15.99
CA GLU A 39 -21.01 -5.89 -17.42
C GLU A 39 -20.26 -7.07 -18.03
N VAL A 40 -19.07 -7.39 -17.53
CA VAL A 40 -18.18 -8.40 -18.14
C VAL A 40 -18.10 -9.65 -17.28
N ALA A 41 -17.90 -9.52 -15.96
CA ALA A 41 -17.82 -10.66 -15.06
C ALA A 41 -19.20 -11.13 -14.55
N GLU A 42 -20.28 -10.45 -14.95
CA GLU A 42 -21.68 -10.76 -14.61
C GLU A 42 -21.91 -10.92 -13.10
N CYS A 43 -21.22 -10.09 -12.30
CA CYS A 43 -21.35 -10.09 -10.85
C CYS A 43 -22.71 -9.56 -10.42
N ARG A 44 -23.44 -10.37 -9.65
CA ARG A 44 -24.76 -10.02 -9.10
C ARG A 44 -24.70 -9.27 -7.77
N LEU A 45 -23.56 -9.33 -7.08
CA LEU A 45 -23.29 -8.56 -5.86
C LEU A 45 -21.91 -7.93 -6.00
N ILE A 46 -21.83 -6.61 -5.79
CA ILE A 46 -20.58 -5.86 -5.87
C ILE A 46 -20.54 -4.90 -4.68
N GLY A 47 -19.37 -4.71 -4.08
CA GLY A 47 -19.14 -3.73 -3.02
C GLY A 47 -17.79 -3.04 -3.15
N PHE A 48 -17.72 -1.80 -2.69
CA PHE A 48 -16.49 -1.03 -2.54
C PHE A 48 -15.90 -1.22 -1.14
N GLU A 49 -14.58 -1.08 -0.99
CA GLU A 49 -13.89 -1.07 0.31
C GLU A 49 -14.32 -2.22 1.24
N VAL A 50 -14.40 -3.42 0.65
CA VAL A 50 -14.99 -4.58 1.31
C VAL A 50 -13.98 -5.16 2.29
N ARG A 51 -14.31 -5.08 3.58
CA ARG A 51 -13.56 -5.73 4.66
C ARG A 51 -13.86 -7.22 4.68
N LEU A 52 -12.92 -8.04 4.22
CA LEU A 52 -13.07 -9.48 4.12
C LEU A 52 -13.02 -10.14 5.50
N GLU A 53 -13.89 -11.13 5.74
CA GLU A 53 -13.80 -11.99 6.92
C GLU A 53 -12.66 -13.00 6.72
N GLY A 54 -11.79 -13.18 7.72
CA GLY A 54 -10.55 -13.94 7.57
C GLY A 54 -9.32 -13.04 7.63
N PRO A 55 -8.21 -13.34 6.92
CA PRO A 55 -6.87 -12.86 7.24
C PRO A 55 -6.83 -11.36 7.51
N PHE A 56 -6.76 -11.03 8.80
CA PHE A 56 -6.54 -9.71 9.37
C PHE A 56 -7.55 -8.62 8.99
N GLY A 57 -8.77 -8.96 8.55
CA GLY A 57 -9.76 -7.93 8.20
C GLY A 57 -9.31 -7.02 7.06
N ARG A 58 -8.58 -7.59 6.08
CA ARG A 58 -8.09 -6.84 4.93
C ARG A 58 -9.24 -6.23 4.13
N ILE A 59 -8.99 -5.04 3.64
CA ILE A 59 -9.92 -4.30 2.80
C ILE A 59 -9.48 -4.47 1.35
N ALA A 60 -10.41 -4.90 0.51
CA ALA A 60 -10.27 -4.93 -0.93
C ALA A 60 -11.00 -3.73 -1.55
N ASP A 61 -10.42 -3.13 -2.58
CA ASP A 61 -10.98 -1.92 -3.19
C ASP A 61 -12.36 -2.18 -3.82
N VAL A 62 -12.50 -3.26 -4.60
CA VAL A 62 -13.78 -3.70 -5.18
C VAL A 62 -13.87 -5.22 -5.14
N VAL A 63 -15.00 -5.76 -4.69
CA VAL A 63 -15.24 -7.20 -4.64
C VAL A 63 -16.57 -7.54 -5.31
N GLY A 64 -16.58 -8.56 -6.15
CA GLY A 64 -17.75 -9.03 -6.88
C GLY A 64 -18.03 -10.52 -6.64
N LEU A 65 -19.30 -10.90 -6.70
CA LEU A 65 -19.75 -12.29 -6.73
C LEU A 65 -20.45 -12.59 -8.06
N GLY A 66 -19.76 -13.35 -8.91
CA GLY A 66 -20.18 -13.72 -10.26
C GLY A 66 -20.93 -15.05 -10.35
N PRO A 67 -21.15 -15.53 -11.59
CA PRO A 67 -21.71 -16.84 -11.88
C PRO A 67 -20.98 -17.96 -11.11
N GLU A 68 -21.67 -19.07 -10.86
CA GLU A 68 -21.16 -20.22 -10.09
C GLU A 68 -20.66 -19.88 -8.66
N ASN A 69 -21.00 -18.70 -8.13
CA ASN A 69 -20.46 -18.17 -6.88
C ASN A 69 -18.96 -17.86 -6.91
N ARG A 70 -18.40 -17.56 -8.09
CA ARG A 70 -17.01 -17.11 -8.23
C ARG A 70 -16.83 -15.74 -7.59
N VAL A 71 -15.82 -15.62 -6.75
CA VAL A 71 -15.45 -14.37 -6.11
C VAL A 71 -14.36 -13.70 -6.92
N PHE A 72 -14.57 -12.42 -7.22
CA PHE A 72 -13.62 -11.55 -7.89
C PHE A 72 -13.16 -10.48 -6.92
N LEU A 73 -11.85 -10.28 -6.82
CA LEU A 73 -11.24 -9.22 -6.02
C LEU A 73 -10.44 -8.32 -6.94
N ILE A 74 -10.68 -7.01 -6.87
CA ILE A 74 -9.94 -6.01 -7.64
C ILE A 74 -9.24 -5.05 -6.69
N GLU A 75 -7.94 -4.87 -6.88
CA GLU A 75 -7.11 -3.86 -6.22
C GLU A 75 -6.78 -2.73 -7.19
N VAL A 76 -7.06 -1.49 -6.80
CA VAL A 76 -6.80 -0.31 -7.63
C VAL A 76 -5.46 0.28 -7.23
N LYS A 77 -4.55 0.43 -8.20
CA LYS A 77 -3.23 1.08 -8.01
C LYS A 77 -3.08 2.24 -8.98
N SER A 78 -3.10 3.46 -8.45
CA SER A 78 -3.02 4.70 -9.24
C SER A 78 -1.59 5.10 -9.62
N SER A 79 -0.57 4.50 -9.00
CA SER A 79 0.83 4.77 -9.32
C SER A 79 1.73 3.56 -9.11
N ARG A 80 2.91 3.57 -9.73
CA ARG A 80 3.95 2.55 -9.49
C ARG A 80 4.40 2.51 -8.03
N SER A 81 4.36 3.64 -7.33
CA SER A 81 4.73 3.68 -5.91
C SER A 81 3.70 2.96 -5.04
N ASP A 82 2.42 3.09 -5.39
CA ASP A 82 1.31 2.45 -4.70
C ASP A 82 1.33 0.93 -4.92
N LEU A 83 1.55 0.50 -6.17
CA LEU A 83 1.73 -0.90 -6.52
C LEU A 83 2.90 -1.54 -5.74
N ARG A 84 4.06 -0.87 -5.70
CA ARG A 84 5.26 -1.36 -5.00
C ARG A 84 5.10 -1.44 -3.47
N ARG A 85 4.13 -0.74 -2.89
CA ARG A 85 3.87 -0.84 -1.44
C ARG A 85 3.31 -2.22 -1.08
N ASP A 86 2.56 -2.84 -1.97
CA ASP A 86 1.91 -4.14 -1.76
C ASP A 86 2.66 -5.32 -2.40
N ASP A 87 3.55 -5.03 -3.36
CA ASP A 87 4.39 -5.99 -4.07
C ASP A 87 5.70 -6.31 -3.31
N ASN A 88 5.60 -6.72 -2.05
CA ASN A 88 6.74 -7.21 -1.29
C ASN A 88 6.58 -8.71 -0.98
N ASN A 89 7.72 -9.39 -0.88
CA ASN A 89 7.81 -10.82 -0.56
C ASN A 89 8.91 -11.06 0.48
N GLU A 90 9.14 -12.33 0.81
CA GLU A 90 10.14 -12.72 1.82
C GLU A 90 11.53 -12.19 1.50
N ARG A 91 11.94 -12.22 0.23
CA ARG A 91 13.23 -11.67 -0.21
C ARG A 91 13.34 -10.16 0.05
N THR A 92 12.25 -9.42 -0.08
CA THR A 92 12.23 -7.99 0.28
C THR A 92 12.39 -7.80 1.78
N ARG A 93 11.73 -8.64 2.59
CA ARG A 93 11.87 -8.64 4.05
C ARG A 93 13.31 -8.92 4.47
N GLU A 94 13.92 -9.97 3.95
CA GLU A 94 15.32 -10.34 4.22
C GLU A 94 16.29 -9.19 3.92
N LYS A 95 16.14 -8.55 2.75
CA LYS A 95 16.95 -7.39 2.36
C LYS A 95 16.78 -6.21 3.32
N LEU A 96 15.56 -5.94 3.77
CA LEU A 96 15.30 -4.86 4.73
C LEU A 96 15.89 -5.18 6.10
N VAL A 97 15.78 -6.42 6.58
CA VAL A 97 16.38 -6.87 7.84
C VAL A 97 17.91 -6.77 7.78
N ALA A 98 18.53 -7.23 6.69
CA ALA A 98 19.98 -7.10 6.49
C ALA A 98 20.41 -5.62 6.46
N LYS A 99 19.65 -4.77 5.77
CA LYS A 99 19.88 -3.32 5.75
C LYS A 99 19.73 -2.70 7.13
N SER A 100 18.73 -3.12 7.92
CA SER A 100 18.54 -2.63 9.30
C SER A 100 19.74 -2.96 10.18
N LYS A 101 20.24 -4.20 10.12
CA LYS A 101 21.44 -4.62 10.86
C LYS A 101 22.67 -3.79 10.47
N SER A 102 22.85 -3.55 9.17
CA SER A 102 23.95 -2.71 8.67
C SER A 102 23.81 -1.25 9.15
N LEU A 103 22.61 -0.68 9.13
CA LEU A 103 22.37 0.67 9.63
C LEU A 103 22.59 0.79 11.13
N ASP A 104 22.21 -0.22 11.92
CA ASP A 104 22.48 -0.24 13.36
C ASP A 104 23.99 -0.25 13.64
N ALA A 105 24.78 -1.02 12.89
CA ALA A 105 26.24 -0.99 13.00
C ALA A 105 26.84 0.38 12.61
N VAL A 106 26.31 1.04 11.57
CA VAL A 106 26.72 2.40 11.18
C VAL A 106 26.37 3.43 12.26
N VAL A 107 25.21 3.31 12.89
CA VAL A 107 24.82 4.17 14.02
C VAL A 107 25.80 4.03 15.19
N GLU A 108 26.17 2.80 15.56
CA GLU A 108 27.15 2.59 16.64
C GLU A 108 28.55 3.09 16.30
N LEU A 109 28.99 2.90 15.04
CA LEU A 109 30.25 3.45 14.56
C LEU A 109 30.26 4.98 14.60
N THR A 110 29.20 5.62 14.11
CA THR A 110 29.10 7.10 14.08
C THR A 110 28.98 7.70 15.48
N LYS A 111 28.30 7.02 16.43
CA LYS A 111 28.33 7.40 17.85
C LYS A 111 29.74 7.35 18.42
N SER A 112 30.49 6.29 18.10
CA SER A 112 31.88 6.14 18.54
C SER A 112 32.78 7.25 17.99
N VAL A 113 32.60 7.63 16.72
CA VAL A 113 33.29 8.77 16.08
C VAL A 113 32.94 10.09 16.76
N LEU A 114 31.66 10.33 17.08
CA LEU A 114 31.22 11.51 17.82
C LEU A 114 31.89 11.57 19.21
N SER A 115 31.91 10.45 19.95
CA SER A 115 32.60 10.40 21.25
C SER A 115 34.11 10.66 21.14
N ALA A 116 34.76 10.21 20.07
CA ALA A 116 36.17 10.52 19.80
C ALA A 116 36.39 12.01 19.47
N ALA A 117 35.55 12.59 18.60
CA ALA A 117 35.60 14.00 18.24
C ALA A 117 35.38 14.91 19.46
N SER A 118 34.41 14.58 20.32
CA SER A 118 34.13 15.34 21.54
C SER A 118 35.27 15.27 22.55
N ARG A 119 35.88 14.09 22.75
CA ARG A 119 37.06 13.94 23.62
C ARG A 119 38.27 14.71 23.09
N GLY A 120 38.49 14.68 21.77
CA GLY A 120 39.52 15.48 21.12
C GLY A 120 39.31 16.99 21.31
N ALA A 121 38.05 17.46 21.26
CA ALA A 121 37.72 18.86 21.53
C ALA A 121 37.99 19.27 22.98
N GLN A 122 37.70 18.40 23.95
CA GLN A 122 37.89 18.66 25.39
C GLN A 122 39.37 18.68 25.83
N ASN A 123 40.20 17.76 25.31
CA ASN A 123 41.61 17.68 25.72
C ASN A 123 42.46 18.90 25.29
N GLU A 124 42.07 19.63 24.25
CA GLU A 124 42.78 20.85 23.82
C GLU A 124 42.21 22.14 24.42
N SER A 125 41.00 22.13 24.98
CA SER A 125 40.51 23.28 25.75
C SER A 125 41.31 23.47 27.05
N ALA A 126 41.98 22.41 27.52
CA ALA A 126 42.90 22.44 28.67
C ALA A 126 44.35 22.83 28.30
N GLY A 127 44.71 22.86 27.00
CA GLY A 127 46.05 23.20 26.51
C GLY A 127 46.00 24.39 25.57
N GLY A 128 46.06 25.61 26.10
CA GLY A 128 45.81 26.86 25.37
C GLY A 128 46.70 27.10 24.15
N VAL A 129 46.21 26.76 22.96
CA VAL A 129 46.76 27.21 21.67
C VAL A 129 45.62 27.68 20.77
N GLY A 130 45.51 29.01 20.63
CA GLY A 130 44.48 29.70 19.86
C GLY A 130 44.68 29.52 18.35
N GLY A 131 43.88 28.64 17.74
CA GLY A 131 43.82 28.47 16.29
C GLY A 131 43.01 27.26 15.80
N SER A 132 42.86 26.21 16.62
CA SER A 132 42.25 24.92 16.22
C SER A 132 40.74 24.77 16.48
N GLY A 133 40.13 25.70 17.24
CA GLY A 133 38.76 25.57 17.74
C GLY A 133 37.64 25.52 16.69
N SER A 134 37.81 26.23 15.56
CA SER A 134 36.81 26.27 14.47
C SER A 134 36.68 24.92 13.74
N LEU A 135 37.81 24.27 13.43
CA LEU A 135 37.83 22.96 12.75
C LEU A 135 37.29 21.84 13.65
N ARG A 136 37.51 21.90 14.96
CA ARG A 136 36.99 20.91 15.93
C ARG A 136 35.50 21.05 16.20
N SER A 137 35.03 22.29 16.37
CA SER A 137 33.59 22.56 16.45
C SER A 137 32.86 22.04 15.20
N ARG A 138 33.47 22.20 14.02
CA ARG A 138 32.97 21.64 12.76
C ARG A 138 32.99 20.11 12.73
N ALA A 139 34.04 19.46 13.25
CA ALA A 139 34.14 18.00 13.30
C ALA A 139 33.07 17.37 14.22
N VAL A 140 32.87 17.94 15.42
CA VAL A 140 31.81 17.52 16.34
C VAL A 140 30.44 17.74 15.71
N SER A 141 30.19 18.93 15.17
CA SER A 141 28.92 19.26 14.49
C SER A 141 28.62 18.30 13.33
N THR A 142 29.62 17.94 12.52
CA THR A 142 29.47 16.98 11.42
C THR A 142 29.09 15.60 11.96
N ALA A 143 29.81 15.11 12.98
CA ALA A 143 29.52 13.82 13.60
C ALA A 143 28.11 13.77 14.23
N GLU A 144 27.62 14.87 14.82
CA GLU A 144 26.25 14.96 15.33
C GLU A 144 25.19 14.89 14.21
N VAL A 145 25.45 15.51 13.06
CA VAL A 145 24.57 15.44 11.89
C VAL A 145 24.53 14.02 11.33
N ASP A 146 25.69 13.35 11.26
CA ASP A 146 25.78 11.97 10.78
C ASP A 146 25.02 11.01 11.68
N VAL A 147 25.24 11.06 13.00
CA VAL A 147 24.52 10.24 13.98
C VAL A 147 23.00 10.42 13.83
N ARG A 148 22.51 11.66 13.74
CA ARG A 148 21.08 11.95 13.54
C ARG A 148 20.55 11.40 12.22
N THR A 149 21.33 11.53 11.15
CA THR A 149 20.93 11.06 9.82
C THR A 149 20.82 9.54 9.76
N PHE A 150 21.80 8.82 10.29
CA PHE A 150 21.79 7.36 10.30
C PHE A 150 20.78 6.79 11.28
N ALA A 151 20.58 7.41 12.45
CA ALA A 151 19.51 7.02 13.38
C ALA A 151 18.13 7.10 12.72
N ARG A 152 17.80 8.23 12.07
CA ARG A 152 16.54 8.40 11.32
C ARG A 152 16.38 7.35 10.22
N LYS A 153 17.45 7.01 9.49
CA LYS A 153 17.43 5.97 8.45
C LYS A 153 17.21 4.58 9.05
N SER A 154 17.82 4.26 10.19
CA SER A 154 17.60 3.00 10.91
C SER A 154 16.14 2.88 11.35
N ASP A 155 15.61 3.90 12.04
CA ASP A 155 14.23 3.92 12.52
C ASP A 155 13.22 3.81 11.38
N SER A 156 13.43 4.54 10.29
CA SER A 156 12.59 4.45 9.09
C SER A 156 12.62 3.05 8.47
N THR A 157 13.79 2.39 8.48
CA THR A 157 13.93 1.02 7.95
C THR A 157 13.20 0.02 8.85
N LYS A 158 13.30 0.14 10.17
CA LYS A 158 12.58 -0.69 11.14
C LYS A 158 11.06 -0.55 10.99
N LYS A 159 10.56 0.69 10.94
CA LYS A 159 9.15 0.96 10.65
C LYS A 159 8.68 0.37 9.32
N ARG A 160 9.55 0.36 8.30
CA ARG A 160 9.22 -0.26 7.01
C ARG A 160 9.16 -1.79 7.07
N ILE A 161 9.97 -2.43 7.92
CA ILE A 161 9.90 -3.88 8.16
C ILE A 161 8.59 -4.23 8.88
N GLU A 162 8.23 -3.45 9.91
CA GLU A 162 7.00 -3.65 10.69
C GLU A 162 5.74 -3.50 9.84
N ASN A 163 5.72 -2.49 8.97
CA ASN A 163 4.58 -2.18 8.11
C ASN A 163 4.72 -2.75 6.69
N LEU A 164 5.55 -3.77 6.50
CA LEU A 164 5.79 -4.34 5.17
C LEU A 164 4.53 -5.06 4.68
N SER A 165 3.84 -4.47 3.70
CA SER A 165 2.71 -5.14 3.06
C SER A 165 3.20 -6.15 2.03
N THR A 166 2.71 -7.38 2.16
CA THR A 166 2.96 -8.49 1.23
C THR A 166 1.68 -8.89 0.49
N LYS A 167 0.74 -7.95 0.32
CA LYS A 167 -0.64 -8.22 -0.08
C LYS A 167 -0.75 -9.09 -1.33
N PHE A 168 0.08 -8.86 -2.34
CA PHE A 168 0.05 -9.61 -3.59
C PHE A 168 0.63 -11.02 -3.50
N HIS A 169 1.44 -11.29 -2.48
CA HIS A 169 2.13 -12.58 -2.27
C HIS A 169 1.60 -13.32 -1.02
N ASP A 170 0.61 -12.77 -0.34
CA ASP A 170 0.05 -13.36 0.86
C ASP A 170 -0.92 -14.49 0.50
N ALA A 171 -0.51 -15.72 0.80
CA ALA A 171 -1.30 -16.92 0.53
C ALA A 171 -2.68 -16.90 1.21
N ALA A 172 -2.84 -16.27 2.37
CA ALA A 172 -4.14 -16.16 3.03
C ALA A 172 -5.06 -15.22 2.28
N TYR A 173 -4.53 -14.10 1.79
CA TYR A 173 -5.28 -13.14 0.99
C TYR A 173 -5.67 -13.71 -0.38
N LEU A 174 -4.74 -14.40 -1.04
CA LEU A 174 -4.97 -15.07 -2.33
C LEU A 174 -6.07 -16.16 -2.24
N ARG A 175 -6.33 -16.71 -1.05
CA ARG A 175 -7.42 -17.67 -0.81
C ARG A 175 -8.80 -17.03 -0.65
N CYS A 176 -8.90 -15.70 -0.62
CA CYS A 176 -10.17 -15.01 -0.41
C CYS A 176 -11.02 -14.86 -1.68
N ALA A 177 -10.48 -15.17 -2.86
CA ALA A 177 -11.22 -15.05 -4.11
C ALA A 177 -10.70 -16.01 -5.19
N ASP A 178 -11.60 -16.47 -6.06
CA ASP A 178 -11.29 -17.28 -7.24
C ASP A 178 -10.38 -16.52 -8.21
N TYR A 179 -10.68 -15.23 -8.43
CA TYR A 179 -9.93 -14.34 -9.31
C TYR A 179 -9.45 -13.10 -8.55
N HIS A 180 -8.22 -12.69 -8.83
CA HIS A 180 -7.68 -11.43 -8.32
C HIS A 180 -7.20 -10.59 -9.51
N TYR A 181 -7.56 -9.32 -9.54
CA TYR A 181 -7.13 -8.38 -10.57
C TYR A 181 -6.49 -7.15 -9.93
N ILE A 182 -5.45 -6.63 -10.57
CA ILE A 182 -4.98 -5.28 -10.33
C ILE A 182 -5.63 -4.40 -11.40
N MET A 183 -6.29 -3.32 -11.02
CA MET A 183 -6.66 -2.25 -11.93
C MET A 183 -5.65 -1.11 -11.83
N ALA A 184 -5.12 -0.70 -12.96
CA ALA A 184 -4.12 0.37 -13.02
C ALA A 184 -4.23 1.22 -14.28
N PRO A 185 -3.63 2.43 -14.27
CA PRO A 185 -3.48 3.23 -15.48
C PRO A 185 -2.83 2.45 -16.62
N HIS A 186 -3.27 2.74 -17.84
CA HIS A 186 -2.76 2.06 -19.03
C HIS A 186 -1.23 2.23 -19.13
N ARG A 187 -0.50 1.12 -19.31
CA ARG A 187 0.99 1.06 -19.37
C ARG A 187 1.72 1.54 -18.11
N MET A 188 1.07 1.63 -16.95
CA MET A 188 1.75 1.97 -15.69
C MET A 188 2.84 0.96 -15.29
N PHE A 189 2.62 -0.32 -15.57
CA PHE A 189 3.61 -1.37 -15.35
C PHE A 189 3.55 -2.43 -16.42
N ARG A 190 4.67 -3.13 -16.62
CA ARG A 190 4.79 -4.19 -17.61
C ARG A 190 4.04 -5.42 -17.12
N THR A 191 3.45 -6.19 -18.04
CA THR A 191 2.79 -7.46 -17.69
C THR A 191 3.74 -8.46 -17.02
N THR A 192 5.05 -8.36 -17.30
CA THR A 192 6.11 -9.14 -16.63
C THR A 192 6.34 -8.74 -15.17
N GLU A 193 5.83 -7.59 -14.73
CA GLU A 193 5.87 -7.13 -13.32
C GLU A 193 4.58 -7.51 -12.57
N LEU A 194 3.62 -8.19 -13.22
CA LEU A 194 2.37 -8.62 -12.59
C LEU A 194 2.65 -9.77 -11.60
N PRO A 195 2.19 -9.68 -10.34
CA PRO A 195 2.35 -10.78 -9.40
C PRO A 195 1.66 -12.05 -9.89
N GLU A 196 2.24 -13.20 -9.55
CA GLU A 196 1.64 -14.49 -9.87
C GLU A 196 0.22 -14.59 -9.29
N GLN A 197 -0.69 -15.23 -10.02
CA GLN A 197 -2.09 -15.41 -9.63
C GLN A 197 -2.99 -14.15 -9.69
N TRP A 198 -2.47 -13.05 -10.26
CA TRP A 198 -3.24 -11.84 -10.55
C TRP A 198 -3.45 -11.67 -12.05
N GLY A 199 -4.60 -11.13 -12.43
CA GLY A 199 -4.86 -10.54 -13.74
C GLY A 199 -4.68 -9.03 -13.71
N LEU A 200 -4.76 -8.40 -14.89
CA LEU A 200 -4.59 -6.96 -15.05
C LEU A 200 -5.76 -6.37 -15.83
N LEU A 201 -6.42 -5.39 -15.22
CA LEU A 201 -7.38 -4.49 -15.86
C LEU A 201 -6.73 -3.13 -16.03
N ASN A 202 -7.01 -2.44 -17.13
CA ASN A 202 -6.60 -1.05 -17.27
C ASN A 202 -7.71 -0.08 -16.81
N GLN A 203 -7.39 1.21 -16.71
CA GLN A 203 -8.33 2.26 -16.31
C GLN A 203 -9.58 2.40 -17.20
N ARG A 204 -9.66 1.71 -18.34
CA ARG A 204 -10.83 1.71 -19.24
C ARG A 204 -11.68 0.45 -19.07
N SER A 205 -11.48 -0.30 -17.99
CA SER A 205 -12.15 -1.59 -17.76
C SER A 205 -11.79 -2.66 -18.79
N GLU A 206 -10.70 -2.50 -19.55
CA GLU A 206 -10.25 -3.52 -20.49
C GLU A 206 -9.36 -4.54 -19.79
N MET A 207 -9.59 -5.82 -20.05
CA MET A 207 -8.72 -6.90 -19.60
C MET A 207 -7.43 -6.94 -20.44
N VAL A 208 -6.31 -6.68 -19.78
CA VAL A 208 -4.96 -6.75 -20.37
C VAL A 208 -4.35 -8.13 -20.16
N VAL A 209 -4.57 -8.71 -18.98
CA VAL A 209 -4.14 -10.07 -18.63
C VAL A 209 -5.28 -10.73 -17.86
N GLU A 210 -5.70 -11.92 -18.30
CA GLU A 210 -6.69 -12.72 -17.60
C GLU A 210 -6.13 -13.23 -16.27
N ALA A 211 -6.92 -13.13 -15.19
CA ALA A 211 -6.53 -13.71 -13.92
C ALA A 211 -6.72 -15.23 -13.97
N PRO A 212 -5.74 -16.03 -13.50
CA PRO A 212 -5.92 -17.47 -13.43
C PRO A 212 -6.97 -17.84 -12.39
N LEU A 213 -7.78 -18.85 -12.71
CA LEU A 213 -8.75 -19.43 -11.77
C LEU A 213 -8.03 -20.17 -10.64
N LYS A 214 -8.25 -19.73 -9.40
CA LYS A 214 -7.72 -20.39 -8.21
C LYS A 214 -8.70 -21.41 -7.63
N GLN A 215 -8.16 -22.53 -7.16
CA GLN A 215 -8.92 -23.50 -6.37
C GLN A 215 -8.93 -23.06 -4.90
N VAL A 216 -9.93 -22.28 -4.52
CA VAL A 216 -10.11 -21.80 -3.15
C VAL A 216 -11.24 -22.53 -2.45
N LYS A 217 -11.13 -22.74 -1.14
CA LYS A 217 -12.26 -23.23 -0.33
C LYS A 217 -13.41 -22.24 -0.48
N ARG A 218 -14.65 -22.72 -0.59
CA ARG A 218 -15.83 -21.86 -0.76
C ARG A 218 -15.92 -20.84 0.38
N VAL A 219 -15.60 -19.58 0.07
CA VAL A 219 -15.70 -18.40 0.98
C VAL A 219 -16.92 -17.54 0.67
N THR A 220 -17.78 -17.97 -0.25
CA THR A 220 -18.93 -17.22 -0.78
C THR A 220 -19.79 -16.57 0.30
N GLN A 221 -20.17 -17.31 1.35
CA GLN A 221 -21.04 -16.78 2.41
C GLN A 221 -20.39 -15.63 3.18
N HIS A 222 -19.09 -15.75 3.47
CA HIS A 222 -18.30 -14.72 4.14
C HIS A 222 -18.20 -13.46 3.28
N VAL A 223 -17.94 -13.63 1.98
CA VAL A 223 -17.86 -12.53 1.01
C VAL A 223 -19.21 -11.84 0.82
N MET A 224 -20.30 -12.60 0.69
CA MET A 224 -21.66 -12.03 0.61
C MET A 224 -21.97 -11.16 1.83
N ARG A 225 -21.65 -11.65 3.03
CA ARG A 225 -21.85 -10.87 4.26
C ARG A 225 -20.98 -9.62 4.30
N ALA A 226 -19.72 -9.72 3.88
CA ALA A 226 -18.80 -8.60 3.81
C ALA A 226 -19.28 -7.51 2.84
N ILE A 227 -19.72 -7.90 1.63
CA ILE A 227 -20.32 -6.98 0.65
C ILE A 227 -21.57 -6.33 1.23
N GLY A 228 -22.48 -7.13 1.82
CA GLY A 228 -23.70 -6.62 2.44
C GLY A 228 -23.42 -5.56 3.51
N ARG A 229 -22.45 -5.82 4.41
CA ARG A 229 -22.03 -4.83 5.42
C ARG A 229 -21.48 -3.55 4.80
N SER A 230 -20.64 -3.68 3.76
CA SER A 230 -20.05 -2.50 3.09
C SER A 230 -21.15 -1.65 2.45
N ASN A 231 -22.04 -2.26 1.68
CA ASN A 231 -23.13 -1.56 1.00
C ASN A 231 -24.11 -0.93 2.00
N THR A 232 -24.41 -1.59 3.13
CA THR A 232 -25.23 -0.99 4.19
C THR A 232 -24.54 0.25 4.78
N ARG A 233 -23.24 0.18 5.08
CA ARG A 233 -22.48 1.34 5.59
C ARG A 233 -22.48 2.49 4.58
N ASP A 234 -22.24 2.18 3.32
CA ASP A 234 -22.17 3.17 2.25
C ASP A 234 -23.53 3.85 2.02
N LEU A 235 -24.63 3.08 2.08
CA LEU A 235 -25.99 3.63 2.06
C LEU A 235 -26.25 4.56 3.26
N MET A 236 -25.86 4.13 4.47
CA MET A 236 -26.03 4.95 5.68
C MET A 236 -25.24 6.26 5.59
N LYS A 237 -24.02 6.22 5.03
CA LYS A 237 -23.19 7.40 4.76
C LYS A 237 -23.88 8.36 3.77
N ALA A 238 -24.42 7.83 2.67
CA ALA A 238 -25.15 8.63 1.68
C ALA A 238 -26.44 9.24 2.25
N CYS A 239 -27.09 8.58 3.21
CA CYS A 239 -28.24 9.12 3.93
C CYS A 239 -27.87 10.01 5.13
N GLU A 240 -26.60 10.41 5.27
CA GLU A 240 -26.06 11.21 6.40
C GLU A 240 -26.28 10.61 7.80
N VAL A 241 -26.58 9.31 7.88
CA VAL A 241 -26.77 8.62 9.17
C VAL A 241 -25.40 8.33 9.77
N ARG A 242 -25.08 9.00 10.88
CA ARG A 242 -23.84 8.74 11.63
C ARG A 242 -23.92 7.37 12.32
N VAL A 243 -23.27 6.37 11.73
CA VAL A 243 -23.04 5.09 12.39
C VAL A 243 -21.87 5.27 13.37
N ALA A 244 -22.13 5.10 14.67
CA ALA A 244 -21.06 5.04 15.66
C ALA A 244 -20.16 3.83 15.36
N LEU A 245 -18.85 4.06 15.35
CA LEU A 245 -17.87 2.96 15.26
C LEU A 245 -17.73 2.37 16.68
N ASP A 246 -18.12 1.11 16.85
CA ASP A 246 -17.72 0.29 18.00
C ASP A 246 -16.27 -0.20 17.86
#